data_AF-A0A9X9S5L1-F1
#
_entry.id   AF-A0A9X9S5L1-F1
#
_cell.length_a   1.000
_cell.length_b   1.000
_cell.length_c   1.000
_cell.angle_alpha   90.00
_cell.angle_beta   90.00
_cell.angle_gamma   90.00
#
_symmetry.space_group_name_H-M   'P 1'
#
loop_
_entity.id
_entity.type
_entity.pdbx_description
1 polymer ?
#
loop_
_entity_poly.entity_id
_entity_poly.type
_entity_poly.pdbx_seq_one_letter_code
_entity_poly.pdbx_strand_id
1 'polypeptide(L)'
;MVSGENTGMSLEDVLILTGEMEHMEELIRLSARDKSGFSPQEMLDSVIHPMLDELEMYIKNEASVPQDVGRLKALVHQWITSRMDCLL
;
A
#
# COMPACT_ATOMS: atom_id res chain seq x y z
N MET A 1 21.26 -22.08 -11.08
CA MET A 1 20.59 -20.78 -11.19
C MET A 1 19.87 -20.57 -9.87
N VAL A 2 20.31 -19.59 -9.08
CA VAL A 2 19.74 -19.32 -7.75
C VAL A 2 18.35 -18.74 -8.00
N SER A 3 17.30 -19.52 -7.73
CA SER A 3 15.95 -18.97 -7.59
C SER A 3 16.02 -17.94 -6.48
N GLY A 4 15.97 -16.66 -6.84
CA GLY A 4 15.82 -15.59 -5.87
C GLY A 4 14.55 -15.88 -5.07
N GLU A 5 14.73 -16.16 -3.79
CA GLU A 5 13.64 -16.23 -2.82
C GLU A 5 12.89 -14.90 -2.90
N ASN A 6 11.73 -14.94 -3.55
CA ASN A 6 10.78 -13.85 -3.57
C ASN A 6 10.45 -13.55 -2.10
N THR A 7 10.86 -12.39 -1.63
CA THR A 7 10.89 -12.02 -0.21
C THR A 7 9.53 -12.26 0.44
N GLY A 8 9.44 -13.26 1.33
CA GLY A 8 8.20 -13.69 2.00
C GLY A 8 7.66 -12.72 3.05
N MET A 9 7.84 -11.41 2.87
CA MET A 9 7.22 -10.36 3.67
C MET A 9 5.82 -10.07 3.16
N SER A 10 4.86 -10.01 4.06
CA SER A 10 3.50 -9.55 3.76
C SER A 10 3.49 -8.04 3.49
N LEU A 11 2.42 -7.53 2.87
CA LEU A 11 2.25 -6.07 2.73
C LEU A 11 2.20 -5.37 4.09
N GLU A 12 1.62 -6.03 5.10
CA GLU A 12 1.61 -5.53 6.48
C GLU A 12 3.05 -5.38 7.02
N ASP A 13 3.89 -6.39 6.85
CA ASP A 13 5.31 -6.32 7.25
C ASP A 13 6.03 -5.17 6.53
N VAL A 14 5.75 -4.97 5.25
CA VAL A 14 6.30 -3.87 4.46
C VAL A 14 5.90 -2.52 5.06
N LEU A 15 4.60 -2.29 5.32
CA LEU A 15 4.09 -1.04 5.87
C LEU A 15 4.64 -0.74 7.26
N ILE A 16 4.80 -1.78 8.10
CA ILE A 16 5.42 -1.66 9.42
C ILE A 16 6.89 -1.31 9.29
N LEU A 17 7.63 -2.03 8.42
CA LEU A 17 9.06 -1.85 8.23
C LEU A 17 9.42 -0.46 7.68
N THR A 18 8.60 0.10 6.79
CA THR A 18 8.81 1.43 6.22
C THR A 18 8.32 2.57 7.11
N GLY A 19 7.46 2.26 8.09
CA GLY A 19 6.79 3.25 8.93
C GLY A 19 5.70 4.03 8.19
N GLU A 20 5.09 3.42 7.16
CA GLU A 20 4.08 4.06 6.30
C GLU A 20 2.64 3.65 6.66
N MET A 21 2.45 2.86 7.72
CA MET A 21 1.12 2.41 8.17
C MET A 21 0.15 3.57 8.45
N GLU A 22 0.61 4.63 9.11
CA GLU A 22 -0.22 5.79 9.44
C GLU A 22 -0.64 6.58 8.19
N HIS A 23 0.27 6.75 7.22
CA HIS A 23 -0.05 7.40 5.94
C HIS A 23 -1.03 6.55 5.12
N MET A 24 -0.91 5.22 5.17
CA MET A 24 -1.87 4.33 4.52
C MET A 24 -3.26 4.44 5.16
N GLU A 25 -3.33 4.50 6.49
CA GLU A 25 -4.59 4.70 7.21
C GLU A 25 -5.24 6.05 6.84
N GLU A 26 -4.45 7.12 6.75
CA GLU A 26 -4.93 8.42 6.29
C GLU A 26 -5.46 8.36 4.85
N LEU A 27 -4.74 7.72 3.93
CA LEU A 27 -5.18 7.58 2.55
C LEU A 27 -6.50 6.80 2.44
N ILE A 28 -6.66 5.72 3.22
CA ILE A 28 -7.91 4.96 3.29
C ILE A 28 -9.05 5.84 3.81
N ARG A 29 -8.81 6.62 4.87
CA ARG A 29 -9.81 7.56 5.42
C ARG A 29 -10.25 8.59 4.37
N LEU A 30 -9.31 9.17 3.63
CA LEU A 30 -9.61 10.12 2.55
C LEU A 30 -10.42 9.46 1.44
N SER A 31 -10.04 8.26 1.02
CA SER A 31 -10.71 7.49 -0.03
C SER A 31 -12.13 7.05 0.37
N ALA A 32 -12.37 6.90 1.68
CA ALA A 32 -13.67 6.57 2.24
C ALA A 32 -14.57 7.79 2.51
N ARG A 33 -14.06 9.03 2.41
CA ARG A 33 -14.74 10.25 2.90
C ARG A 33 -16.16 10.41 2.35
N ASP A 34 -16.34 10.13 1.07
CA ASP A 34 -17.60 10.34 0.37
C ASP A 34 -18.44 9.04 0.26
N LYS A 35 -18.05 7.97 0.97
CA LYS A 35 -18.74 6.67 1.00
C LYS A 35 -19.68 6.53 2.20
N SER A 36 -20.31 7.64 2.59
CA SER A 36 -21.28 7.65 3.69
C SER A 36 -22.41 6.67 3.41
N GLY A 37 -22.67 5.74 4.34
CA GLY A 37 -23.73 4.74 4.23
C GLY A 37 -23.25 3.35 3.80
N PHE A 38 -21.96 3.17 3.49
CA PHE A 38 -21.40 1.85 3.26
C PHE A 38 -21.37 1.06 4.57
N SER A 39 -21.78 -0.19 4.50
CA SER A 39 -21.54 -1.18 5.55
C SER A 39 -20.04 -1.48 5.68
N PRO A 40 -19.60 -2.08 6.79
CA PRO A 40 -18.21 -2.50 6.96
C PRO A 40 -17.71 -3.40 5.83
N GLN A 41 -18.54 -4.32 5.33
CA GLN A 41 -18.17 -5.21 4.23
C GLN A 41 -18.00 -4.44 2.92
N GLU A 42 -18.91 -3.52 2.61
CA GLU A 42 -18.78 -2.67 1.41
C GLU A 42 -17.53 -1.79 1.48
N MET A 43 -17.15 -1.31 2.66
CA MET A 43 -15.90 -0.56 2.84
C MET A 43 -14.66 -1.42 2.57
N LEU A 44 -14.67 -2.66 3.05
CA LEU A 44 -13.59 -3.61 2.79
C LEU A 44 -13.44 -3.87 1.30
N ASP A 45 -14.53 -4.21 0.61
CA ASP A 45 -14.50 -4.68 -0.77
C ASP A 45 -14.29 -3.57 -1.80
N SER A 46 -14.75 -2.34 -1.51
CA SER A 46 -14.73 -1.24 -2.48
C SER A 46 -13.67 -0.18 -2.23
N VAL A 47 -13.03 -0.18 -1.07
CA VAL A 47 -12.00 0.80 -0.69
C VAL A 47 -10.75 0.08 -0.19
N ILE A 48 -10.85 -0.68 0.90
CA ILE A 48 -9.65 -1.18 1.59
C ILE A 48 -8.91 -2.23 0.75
N HIS A 49 -9.57 -3.34 0.37
CA HIS A 49 -8.92 -4.40 -0.40
C HIS A 49 -8.37 -3.89 -1.75
N PRO A 50 -9.14 -3.14 -2.58
CA PRO A 50 -8.60 -2.63 -3.83
C PRO A 50 -7.35 -1.78 -3.65
N MET A 51 -7.31 -0.93 -2.61
CA MET A 51 -6.14 -0.10 -2.34
C MET A 51 -4.91 -0.89 -1.90
N LEU A 52 -5.10 -1.90 -1.06
CA LEU A 52 -4.00 -2.78 -0.63
C LEU A 52 -3.49 -3.63 -1.79
N ASP A 53 -4.39 -4.16 -2.62
CA ASP A 53 -4.05 -4.95 -3.81
C ASP A 53 -3.23 -4.10 -4.81
N GLU A 54 -3.64 -2.85 -5.03
CA GLU A 54 -2.92 -1.92 -5.93
C GLU A 54 -1.51 -1.59 -5.40
N LEU A 55 -1.38 -1.34 -4.10
CA LEU A 55 -0.07 -1.09 -3.48
C LEU A 55 0.82 -2.32 -3.58
N GLU A 56 0.30 -3.52 -3.30
CA GLU A 56 1.05 -4.76 -3.41
C GLU A 56 1.52 -5.00 -4.85
N MET A 57 0.65 -4.77 -5.83
CA MET A 57 1.01 -4.82 -7.25
C MET A 57 2.10 -3.81 -7.62
N TYR A 58 1.97 -2.56 -7.16
CA TYR A 58 2.95 -1.51 -7.41
C TYR A 58 4.33 -1.91 -6.85
N ILE A 59 4.38 -2.35 -5.59
CA ILE A 59 5.62 -2.82 -4.97
C ILE A 59 6.19 -3.98 -5.79
N LYS A 60 5.41 -5.01 -6.14
CA LYS A 60 5.90 -6.15 -6.94
C LYS A 60 6.46 -5.76 -8.31
N ASN A 61 5.86 -4.77 -8.96
CA ASN A 61 6.31 -4.30 -10.28
C ASN A 61 7.62 -3.48 -10.20
N GLU A 62 7.76 -2.66 -9.16
CA GLU A 62 8.92 -1.78 -8.97
C GLU A 62 10.07 -2.46 -8.20
N ALA A 63 9.77 -3.54 -7.47
CA ALA A 63 10.69 -4.27 -6.61
C ALA A 63 11.37 -5.44 -7.31
N SER A 64 12.37 -5.17 -8.15
CA SER A 64 13.27 -6.22 -8.62
C SER A 64 14.44 -6.44 -7.63
N VAL A 65 14.31 -7.43 -6.72
CA VAL A 65 15.37 -8.03 -5.86
C VAL A 65 15.97 -7.10 -4.75
N PRO A 66 16.71 -7.67 -3.76
CA PRO A 66 16.45 -7.46 -2.34
C PRO A 66 16.54 -5.98 -1.96
N GLN A 67 15.43 -5.45 -1.44
CA GLN A 67 15.28 -4.02 -1.23
C GLN A 67 16.03 -3.55 0.00
N ASP A 68 16.86 -2.53 -0.18
CA ASP A 68 17.19 -1.60 0.89
C ASP A 68 15.88 -1.00 1.43
N VAL A 69 15.70 -1.04 2.75
CA VAL A 69 14.53 -0.51 3.46
C VAL A 69 14.27 0.95 3.08
N GLY A 70 15.33 1.73 2.84
CA GLY A 70 15.20 3.11 2.39
C GLY A 70 14.51 3.24 1.03
N ARG A 71 14.82 2.35 0.08
CA ARG A 71 14.19 2.31 -1.23
C ARG A 71 12.75 1.80 -1.16
N LEU A 72 12.49 0.77 -0.34
CA LEU A 72 11.13 0.28 -0.12
C LEU A 72 10.24 1.37 0.46
N LYS A 73 10.75 2.10 1.47
CA LYS A 73 10.07 3.25 2.05
C LYS A 73 9.77 4.31 1.00
N ALA A 74 10.77 4.69 0.19
CA ALA A 74 10.57 5.71 -0.84
C ALA A 74 9.49 5.30 -1.86
N LEU A 75 9.46 4.02 -2.28
CA LEU A 75 8.44 3.50 -3.19
C LEU A 75 7.04 3.56 -2.59
N VAL A 76 6.86 3.05 -1.36
CA VAL A 76 5.57 3.05 -0.67
C VAL A 76 5.09 4.48 -0.44
N HIS A 77 5.98 5.35 0.06
CA HIS A 77 5.66 6.74 0.33
C HIS A 77 5.24 7.48 -0.95
N GLN A 78 6.02 7.34 -2.02
CA GLN A 78 5.70 7.95 -3.32
C GLN A 78 4.33 7.51 -3.84
N TRP A 79 4.01 6.22 -3.72
CA TRP A 79 2.71 5.71 -4.12
C TRP A 79 1.58 6.35 -3.30
N ILE A 80 1.71 6.35 -1.96
CA ILE A 80 0.69 6.93 -1.06
C ILE A 80 0.47 8.42 -1.38
N THR A 81 1.54 9.22 -1.47
CA THR A 81 1.44 10.65 -1.76
C THR A 81 0.79 10.90 -3.12
N SER A 82 1.15 10.13 -4.15
CA SER A 82 0.55 10.29 -5.48
C SER A 82 -0.97 10.04 -5.49
N ARG A 83 -1.45 9.16 -4.62
CA ARG A 83 -2.89 8.89 -4.44
C ARG A 83 -3.57 9.99 -3.65
N MET A 84 -2.93 10.49 -2.59
CA MET A 84 -3.45 11.61 -1.79
C MET A 84 -3.61 12.87 -2.65
N ASP A 85 -2.63 13.19 -3.49
CA ASP A 85 -2.67 14.34 -4.39
C ASP A 85 -3.82 14.26 -5.41
N CYS A 86 -4.31 13.07 -5.74
CA CYS A 86 -5.47 12.90 -6.63
C CYS A 86 -6.82 13.11 -5.92
N LEU A 87 -6.83 13.11 -4.59
CA LEU A 87 -8.04 13.19 -3.75
C LEU A 87 -8.25 14.59 -3.15
N LEU A 88 -7.25 15.47 -3.24
CA LEU A 88 -7.27 16.88 -2.81
C LEU A 88 -7.61 17.81 -3.98
#